data_AF-A0A803LS88-F1
#
_entry.id   AF-A0A803LS88-F1
#
_cell.length_a   1.000
_cell.length_b   1.000
_cell.length_c   1.000
_cell.angle_alpha   90.00
_cell.angle_beta   90.00
_cell.angle_gamma   90.00
#
_symmetry.space_group_name_H-M   'P 1'
#
loop_
_entity.id
_entity.type
_entity.pdbx_description
1 polymer ?
#
loop_
_entity_poly.entity_id
_entity_poly.type
_entity_poly.pdbx_seq_one_letter_code
_entity_poly.pdbx_strand_id
1 'polypeptide(L)'
;MLAVIRLSIVVLIPHPSIWFRTTVNVLGLRITVNGHPTPPPSSSSFSGILFVCNHRTFLDPVVVSGVLNRRVVAMNYSLSSIWEALSPMPTFRLSRVRKLDEERIKRGLATSDLVPYFYPTTARGWKALDPVFFNINLAMEYEITFLEKLPVESTCSHGKSANNVANLVQRQLATYLNFENTNFTRKDKYSLLAGNDGTIV
;
A
#
# COMPACT_ATOMS: atom_id res chain seq x y z
N MET A 1 -11.86 9.30 -21.60
CA MET A 1 -11.84 7.96 -22.23
C MET A 1 -10.53 7.20 -21.96
N LEU A 2 -9.36 7.75 -22.28
CA LEU A 2 -8.05 7.09 -22.05
C LEU A 2 -7.79 6.69 -20.58
N ALA A 3 -8.12 7.56 -19.62
CA ALA A 3 -7.97 7.28 -18.18
C ALA A 3 -8.76 6.03 -17.73
N VAL A 4 -9.97 5.86 -18.25
CA VAL A 4 -10.84 4.72 -17.94
C VAL A 4 -10.29 3.44 -18.58
N ILE A 5 -9.78 3.53 -19.81
CA ILE A 5 -9.15 2.39 -20.50
C ILE A 5 -7.91 1.92 -19.73
N ARG A 6 -7.03 2.85 -19.32
CA ARG A 6 -5.84 2.54 -18.52
C ARG A 6 -6.19 1.89 -17.19
N LEU A 7 -7.13 2.47 -16.45
CA LEU A 7 -7.60 1.91 -15.19
C LEU A 7 -8.21 0.52 -15.37
N SER A 8 -9.03 0.34 -16.40
CA SER A 8 -9.66 -0.94 -16.70
C SER A 8 -8.62 -2.01 -17.00
N ILE A 9 -7.58 -1.72 -17.79
CA ILE A 9 -6.57 -2.72 -18.13
C ILE A 9 -5.71 -3.08 -16.91
N VAL A 10 -5.30 -2.10 -16.09
CA VAL A 10 -4.54 -2.37 -14.86
C VAL A 10 -5.32 -3.26 -13.88
N VAL A 11 -6.65 -3.09 -13.80
CA VAL A 11 -7.53 -3.90 -12.95
C VAL A 11 -7.85 -5.27 -13.58
N LEU A 12 -8.06 -5.33 -14.89
CA LEU A 12 -8.49 -6.57 -15.56
C LEU A 12 -7.35 -7.53 -15.89
N ILE A 13 -6.09 -7.08 -15.88
CA ILE A 13 -4.95 -7.99 -16.03
C ILE A 13 -4.93 -8.97 -14.85
N PRO A 14 -4.85 -10.29 -15.09
CA PRO A 14 -4.70 -11.27 -14.02
C PRO A 14 -3.39 -11.04 -13.26
N HIS A 15 -3.45 -10.98 -11.93
CA HIS A 15 -2.26 -10.85 -11.08
C HIS A 15 -2.03 -12.15 -10.29
N PRO A 16 -0.78 -12.66 -10.21
CA PRO A 16 0.45 -12.13 -10.81
C PRO A 16 0.58 -12.50 -12.30
N SER A 17 1.12 -11.59 -13.11
CA SER A 17 1.41 -11.82 -14.53
C SER A 17 2.77 -11.24 -14.89
N ILE A 18 3.60 -12.06 -15.53
CA ILE A 18 4.91 -11.64 -16.03
C ILE A 18 4.80 -10.54 -17.10
N TRP A 19 3.64 -10.43 -17.74
CA TRP A 19 3.35 -9.44 -18.78
C TRP A 19 2.86 -8.10 -18.23
N PHE A 20 2.65 -7.99 -16.91
CA PHE A 20 2.10 -6.77 -16.29
C PHE A 20 2.89 -5.53 -16.71
N ARG A 21 4.22 -5.54 -16.51
CA ARG A 21 5.09 -4.39 -16.78
C ARG A 21 5.08 -3.97 -18.26
N THR A 22 5.16 -4.94 -19.17
CA THR A 22 5.12 -4.64 -20.61
C THR A 22 3.77 -4.05 -21.01
N THR A 23 2.67 -4.60 -20.50
CA THR A 23 1.32 -4.18 -20.85
C THR A 23 1.03 -2.74 -20.38
N VAL A 24 1.40 -2.41 -19.13
CA VAL A 24 1.17 -1.06 -18.61
C VAL A 24 2.09 -0.01 -19.25
N ASN A 25 3.32 -0.38 -19.63
CA ASN A 25 4.22 0.51 -20.38
C ASN A 25 3.65 0.86 -21.78
N VAL A 26 3.09 -0.11 -22.49
CA VAL A 26 2.43 0.12 -23.81
C VAL A 26 1.27 1.11 -23.70
N LEU A 27 0.62 1.18 -22.55
CA LEU A 27 -0.49 2.11 -22.28
C LEU A 27 -0.02 3.50 -21.82
N GLY A 28 1.29 3.74 -21.75
CA GLY A 28 1.89 5.00 -21.31
C GLY A 28 1.98 5.16 -19.78
N LEU A 29 1.89 4.06 -19.02
CA LEU A 29 2.25 4.02 -17.60
C LEU A 29 3.69 3.52 -17.47
N ARG A 30 4.64 4.42 -17.21
CA ARG A 30 6.05 4.06 -17.07
C ARG A 30 6.34 3.61 -15.65
N ILE A 31 6.67 2.33 -15.46
CA ILE A 31 7.07 1.80 -14.14
C ILE A 31 8.59 1.72 -14.02
N THR A 32 9.13 2.52 -13.12
CA THR A 32 10.55 2.48 -12.70
C THR A 32 10.64 1.72 -11.39
N VAL A 33 11.51 0.70 -11.35
CA VAL A 33 11.75 -0.13 -10.17
C VAL A 33 13.18 0.09 -9.72
N ASN A 34 13.34 0.56 -8.49
CA ASN A 34 14.65 0.75 -7.85
C ASN A 34 14.82 -0.21 -6.67
N GLY A 35 16.07 -0.46 -6.31
CA GLY A 35 16.43 -1.43 -5.28
C GLY A 35 16.16 -2.87 -5.72
N HIS A 36 16.23 -3.79 -4.76
CA HIS A 36 16.05 -5.22 -5.02
C HIS A 36 14.72 -5.71 -4.45
N PRO A 37 13.76 -6.12 -5.30
CA PRO A 37 12.57 -6.82 -4.86
C PRO A 37 12.93 -8.00 -3.95
N THR A 38 12.26 -8.12 -2.81
CA THR A 38 12.53 -9.23 -1.90
C THR A 38 12.20 -10.58 -2.57
N PRO A 39 13.05 -11.60 -2.46
CA PRO A 39 12.72 -12.93 -2.96
C PRO A 39 11.51 -13.51 -2.22
N PRO A 40 10.78 -14.47 -2.82
CA PRO A 40 9.68 -15.14 -2.14
C PRO A 40 10.17 -15.87 -0.88
N PRO A 41 9.32 -16.06 0.15
CA PRO A 41 9.67 -16.79 1.35
C PRO A 41 10.17 -18.22 1.01
N SER A 42 11.14 -18.73 1.78
CA SER A 42 11.66 -20.09 1.61
C SER A 42 10.64 -21.16 2.04
N SER A 43 10.73 -22.35 1.43
CA SER A 43 9.72 -23.41 1.50
C SER A 43 9.63 -24.18 2.82
N SER A 44 10.55 -23.97 3.78
CA SER A 44 10.60 -24.78 5.02
C SER A 44 9.63 -24.32 6.11
N SER A 45 9.16 -23.07 6.06
CA SER A 45 8.05 -22.54 6.87
C SER A 45 7.59 -21.24 6.24
N PHE A 46 6.44 -21.27 5.56
CA PHE A 46 5.93 -20.08 4.89
C PHE A 46 5.56 -19.02 5.93
N SER A 47 6.36 -17.97 6.00
CA SER A 47 6.03 -16.73 6.71
C SER A 47 6.01 -15.61 5.70
N GLY A 48 4.83 -15.05 5.47
CA GLY A 48 4.63 -13.93 4.56
C GLY A 48 5.40 -12.68 4.99
N ILE A 49 5.60 -11.80 4.02
CA ILE A 49 6.24 -10.50 4.19
C ILE A 49 5.17 -9.42 4.30
N LEU A 50 5.26 -8.59 5.35
CA LEU A 50 4.49 -7.37 5.47
C LEU A 50 5.25 -6.23 4.78
N PHE A 51 4.75 -5.77 3.65
CA PHE A 51 5.23 -4.57 2.99
C PHE A 51 4.69 -3.33 3.73
N VAL A 52 5.48 -2.26 3.79
CA VAL A 52 5.03 -0.96 4.31
C VAL A 52 5.46 0.09 3.29
N CYS A 53 4.52 0.90 2.83
CA CYS A 53 4.77 1.91 1.81
C CYS A 53 4.05 3.22 2.15
N ASN A 54 4.51 4.31 1.54
CA ASN A 54 3.73 5.53 1.44
C ASN A 54 2.57 5.28 0.46
N HIS A 55 1.34 5.66 0.83
CA HIS A 55 0.20 5.54 -0.08
C HIS A 55 0.00 6.81 -0.88
N ARG A 56 -0.05 6.67 -2.20
CA ARG A 56 -0.39 7.76 -3.12
C ARG A 56 -1.67 7.49 -3.88
N THR A 57 -1.96 6.23 -4.21
CA THR A 57 -3.11 5.91 -5.09
C THR A 57 -3.80 4.59 -4.74
N PHE A 58 -4.97 4.37 -5.34
CA PHE A 58 -5.66 3.09 -5.33
C PHE A 58 -4.77 1.95 -5.92
N LEU A 59 -3.88 2.27 -6.85
CA LEU A 59 -3.12 1.31 -7.62
C LEU A 59 -1.90 0.74 -6.88
N ASP A 60 -1.54 1.28 -5.72
CA ASP A 60 -0.27 0.94 -5.06
C ASP A 60 -0.13 -0.58 -4.81
N PRO A 61 -1.14 -1.30 -4.26
CA PRO A 61 -1.02 -2.75 -4.12
C PRO A 61 -0.96 -3.52 -5.44
N VAL A 62 -1.60 -3.01 -6.50
CA VAL A 62 -1.61 -3.64 -7.83
C VAL A 62 -0.21 -3.57 -8.42
N VAL A 63 0.40 -2.38 -8.36
CA VAL A 63 1.75 -2.15 -8.84
C VAL A 63 2.75 -2.97 -8.00
N VAL A 64 2.61 -3.01 -6.67
CA VAL A 64 3.46 -3.83 -5.80
C VAL A 64 3.38 -5.31 -6.20
N SER A 65 2.17 -5.87 -6.35
CA SER A 65 1.99 -7.27 -6.75
C SER A 65 2.54 -7.56 -8.15
N GLY A 66 2.28 -6.66 -9.12
CA GLY A 66 2.77 -6.78 -10.49
C GLY A 66 4.30 -6.70 -10.62
N VAL A 67 4.93 -5.82 -9.84
CA VAL A 67 6.40 -5.66 -9.82
C VAL A 67 7.08 -6.82 -9.08
N LEU A 68 6.49 -7.31 -7.99
CA LEU A 68 6.99 -8.50 -7.29
C LEU A 68 6.71 -9.80 -8.07
N ASN A 69 5.83 -9.76 -9.07
CA ASN A 69 5.31 -10.91 -9.81
C ASN A 69 4.84 -12.06 -8.90
N ARG A 70 4.20 -11.73 -7.78
CA ARG A 70 3.61 -12.72 -6.85
C ARG A 70 2.35 -12.18 -6.18
N ARG A 71 1.54 -13.07 -5.61
CA ARG A 71 0.30 -12.71 -4.92
C ARG A 71 0.61 -11.95 -3.63
N VAL A 72 -0.04 -10.80 -3.49
CA VAL A 72 -0.04 -9.98 -2.28
C VAL A 72 -1.49 -9.65 -1.93
N VAL A 73 -1.82 -9.69 -0.65
CA VAL A 73 -3.16 -9.37 -0.13
C VAL A 73 -3.18 -7.94 0.42
N ALA A 74 -4.18 -7.16 0.00
CA ALA A 74 -4.32 -5.76 0.41
C ALA A 74 -5.12 -5.61 1.72
N MET A 75 -4.54 -4.89 2.69
CA MET A 75 -5.17 -4.63 3.99
C MET A 75 -5.82 -3.26 4.02
N ASN A 76 -7.11 -3.17 4.33
CA ASN A 76 -7.84 -1.91 4.27
C ASN A 76 -8.66 -1.66 5.54
N TYR A 77 -9.06 -0.43 5.83
CA TYR A 77 -9.97 -0.15 6.96
C TYR A 77 -11.44 -0.05 6.58
N SER A 78 -11.75 0.33 5.34
CA SER A 78 -13.09 0.84 4.98
C SER A 78 -13.39 0.75 3.49
N LEU A 79 -12.78 -0.19 2.75
CA LEU A 79 -13.25 -0.46 1.38
C LEU A 79 -14.71 -0.90 1.46
N SER A 80 -15.58 -0.28 0.67
CA SER A 80 -16.95 -0.76 0.55
C SER A 80 -16.97 -2.12 -0.16
N SER A 81 -17.98 -2.93 0.12
CA SER A 81 -18.09 -4.29 -0.43
C SER A 81 -18.07 -4.32 -1.96
N ILE A 82 -18.59 -3.27 -2.62
CA ILE A 82 -18.55 -3.17 -4.08
C ILE A 82 -17.11 -3.00 -4.60
N TRP A 83 -16.28 -2.21 -3.92
CA TRP A 83 -14.87 -2.05 -4.30
C TRP A 83 -14.02 -3.25 -3.92
N GLU A 84 -14.40 -4.03 -2.91
CA GLU A 84 -13.77 -5.32 -2.62
C GLU A 84 -14.07 -6.35 -3.70
N ALA A 85 -15.32 -6.42 -4.17
CA ALA A 85 -15.72 -7.33 -5.24
C ALA A 85 -15.05 -7.02 -6.59
N LEU A 86 -14.82 -5.73 -6.86
CA LEU A 86 -14.12 -5.27 -8.07
C LEU A 86 -12.59 -5.25 -7.90
N SER A 87 -12.07 -5.58 -6.72
CA SER A 87 -10.62 -5.53 -6.48
C SER A 87 -9.92 -6.65 -7.26
N PRO A 88 -8.87 -6.35 -8.03
CA PRO A 88 -8.12 -7.36 -8.78
C PRO A 88 -7.28 -8.28 -7.88
N MET A 89 -7.22 -7.98 -6.58
CA MET A 89 -6.49 -8.74 -5.59
C MET A 89 -7.35 -9.06 -4.38
N PRO A 90 -7.02 -10.12 -3.64
CA PRO A 90 -7.65 -10.37 -2.35
C PRO A 90 -7.44 -9.18 -1.41
N THR A 91 -8.50 -8.83 -0.69
CA THR A 91 -8.46 -7.81 0.35
C THR A 91 -8.98 -8.37 1.66
N PHE A 92 -8.51 -7.86 2.79
CA PHE A 92 -9.18 -8.08 4.07
C PHE A 92 -9.24 -6.80 4.90
N ARG A 93 -10.29 -6.69 5.71
CA ARG A 93 -10.58 -5.51 6.52
C ARG A 93 -9.90 -5.55 7.88
N LEU A 94 -9.31 -4.43 8.26
CA LEU A 94 -8.90 -4.10 9.61
C LEU A 94 -10.05 -3.41 10.35
N SER A 95 -10.13 -3.71 11.63
CA SER A 95 -11.18 -3.31 12.57
C SER A 95 -10.88 -2.03 13.36
N ARG A 96 -9.64 -1.50 13.25
CA ARG A 96 -9.11 -0.39 14.07
C ARG A 96 -9.04 -0.74 15.56
N VAL A 97 -9.13 -2.02 15.90
CA VAL A 97 -8.93 -2.55 17.25
C VAL A 97 -7.60 -3.29 17.26
N ARG A 98 -6.62 -2.74 17.98
CA ARG A 98 -5.22 -3.20 17.96
C ARG A 98 -5.07 -4.72 18.10
N LYS A 99 -5.74 -5.33 19.09
CA LYS A 99 -5.64 -6.78 19.35
C LYS A 99 -6.24 -7.62 18.21
N LEU A 100 -7.41 -7.22 17.71
CA LEU A 100 -8.09 -7.93 16.64
C LEU A 100 -7.33 -7.80 15.30
N ASP A 101 -6.77 -6.62 15.04
CA ASP A 101 -5.98 -6.37 13.83
C ASP A 101 -4.64 -7.13 13.88
N GLU A 102 -4.00 -7.23 15.05
CA GLU A 102 -2.82 -8.06 15.25
C GLU A 102 -3.09 -9.53 14.88
N GLU A 103 -4.20 -10.11 15.37
CA GLU A 103 -4.58 -11.48 15.05
C GLU A 103 -4.92 -11.67 13.56
N ARG A 104 -5.61 -10.71 12.94
CA ARG A 104 -5.93 -10.76 11.51
C ARG A 104 -4.66 -10.69 10.65
N ILE A 105 -3.74 -9.80 10.99
CA ILE A 105 -2.47 -9.64 10.29
C ILE A 105 -1.63 -10.92 10.44
N LYS A 106 -1.51 -11.49 11.65
CA LYS A 106 -0.79 -12.76 11.87
C LYS A 106 -1.36 -13.89 11.03
N ARG A 107 -2.69 -14.03 10.98
CA ARG A 107 -3.35 -15.04 10.13
C ARG A 107 -3.11 -14.80 8.65
N GLY A 108 -3.18 -13.56 8.18
CA GLY A 108 -2.90 -13.24 6.78
C GLY A 108 -1.45 -13.53 6.38
N LEU A 109 -0.49 -13.21 7.26
CA LEU A 109 0.94 -13.51 7.05
C LEU A 109 1.26 -15.00 7.06
N ALA A 110 0.45 -15.83 7.72
CA ALA A 110 0.60 -17.28 7.68
C ALA A 110 0.27 -17.89 6.30
N THR A 111 -0.45 -17.16 5.44
CA THR A 111 -0.91 -17.67 4.14
C THR A 111 -0.46 -16.84 2.94
N SER A 112 -0.06 -15.58 3.15
CA SER A 112 0.25 -14.65 2.07
C SER A 112 1.14 -13.49 2.50
N ASP A 113 1.76 -12.82 1.53
CA ASP A 113 2.31 -11.49 1.73
C ASP A 113 1.20 -10.46 1.86
N LEU A 114 1.43 -9.45 2.71
CA LEU A 114 0.47 -8.40 2.97
C LEU A 114 1.03 -7.05 2.54
N VAL A 115 0.18 -6.23 1.94
CA VAL A 115 0.46 -4.82 1.68
C VAL A 115 -0.67 -3.98 2.24
N PRO A 116 -0.38 -2.89 2.94
CA PRO A 116 -1.38 -1.95 3.34
C PRO A 116 -2.08 -1.37 2.10
N TYR A 117 -3.35 -1.06 2.25
CA TYR A 117 -4.19 -0.42 1.26
C TYR A 117 -4.98 0.67 1.96
N PHE A 118 -4.23 1.68 2.40
CA PHE A 118 -4.77 2.84 3.07
C PHE A 118 -4.82 3.99 2.08
N TYR A 119 -5.86 3.95 1.25
CA TYR A 119 -6.17 5.06 0.36
C TYR A 119 -6.39 6.33 1.19
N PRO A 120 -5.55 7.37 1.04
CA PRO A 120 -5.77 8.63 1.69
C PRO A 120 -7.01 9.25 1.05
N THR A 121 -8.15 9.14 1.73
CA THR A 121 -9.32 9.90 1.31
C THR A 121 -8.99 11.37 1.50
N THR A 122 -9.08 12.17 0.45
CA THR A 122 -9.00 13.62 0.57
C THR A 122 -9.93 14.09 1.70
N ALA A 123 -9.42 14.97 2.58
CA ALA A 123 -10.22 15.52 3.69
C ALA A 123 -11.40 16.36 3.18
N ARG A 124 -11.37 16.76 1.89
CA ARG A 124 -12.36 17.56 1.18
C ARG A 124 -12.48 17.04 -0.26
N GLY A 125 -13.71 16.80 -0.75
CA GLY A 125 -13.98 16.40 -2.16
C GLY A 125 -14.72 15.07 -2.35
N TRP A 126 -14.96 14.70 -3.62
CA TRP A 126 -15.61 13.45 -4.01
C TRP A 126 -14.58 12.30 -4.07
N LYS A 127 -14.47 11.58 -2.95
CA LYS A 127 -13.47 10.52 -2.67
C LYS A 127 -13.34 9.43 -3.74
N ALA A 128 -14.39 9.18 -4.51
CA ALA A 128 -14.40 8.14 -5.55
C ALA A 128 -13.69 8.57 -6.85
N LEU A 129 -13.38 9.87 -7.02
CA LEU A 129 -12.84 10.40 -8.27
C LEU A 129 -11.32 10.50 -8.31
N ASP A 130 -10.58 10.43 -7.19
CA ASP A 130 -9.12 10.55 -7.27
C ASP A 130 -8.41 9.45 -8.10
N PRO A 131 -8.92 8.21 -8.25
CA PRO A 131 -8.37 7.28 -9.23
C PRO A 131 -8.52 7.78 -10.67
N VAL A 132 -9.63 8.47 -10.97
CA VAL A 132 -9.88 9.06 -12.29
C VAL A 132 -8.94 10.25 -12.51
N PHE A 133 -8.80 11.15 -11.54
CA PHE A 133 -7.89 12.29 -11.62
C PHE A 133 -6.43 11.87 -11.81
N PHE A 134 -5.97 10.84 -11.09
CA PHE A 134 -4.63 10.30 -11.27
C PHE A 134 -4.41 9.76 -12.69
N ASN A 135 -5.39 9.03 -13.24
CA ASN A 135 -5.31 8.42 -14.57
C ASN A 135 -5.52 9.39 -15.74
N ILE A 136 -5.98 10.62 -15.49
CA ILE A 136 -6.10 11.68 -16.51
C ILE A 136 -4.72 12.26 -16.88
N ASN A 137 -3.70 12.07 -16.04
CA ASN A 137 -2.34 12.50 -16.38
C ASN A 137 -1.83 11.74 -17.63
N LEU A 138 -1.47 12.48 -18.67
CA LEU A 138 -1.09 11.93 -19.98
C LEU A 138 0.23 11.14 -19.92
N ALA A 139 1.16 11.55 -19.05
CA ALA A 139 2.41 10.87 -18.76
C ALA A 139 2.42 10.43 -17.29
N MET A 140 1.90 9.23 -17.03
CA MET A 140 1.95 8.65 -15.69
C MET A 140 3.27 7.91 -15.50
N GLU A 141 4.10 8.42 -14.60
CA GLU A 141 5.27 7.71 -14.10
C GLU A 141 4.98 7.16 -12.71
N TYR A 142 5.20 5.86 -12.53
CA TYR A 142 5.10 5.19 -11.24
C TYR A 142 6.47 4.68 -10.84
N GLU A 143 7.05 5.31 -9.82
CA GLU A 143 8.34 4.91 -9.27
C GLU A 143 8.11 4.10 -8.00
N ILE A 144 8.64 2.88 -7.97
CA ILE A 144 8.66 2.03 -6.80
C ILE A 144 10.09 1.72 -6.41
N THR A 145 10.42 2.00 -5.15
CA THR A 145 11.71 1.66 -4.59
C THR A 145 11.55 0.67 -3.45
N PHE A 146 12.17 -0.49 -3.59
CA PHE A 146 12.26 -1.46 -2.51
C PHE A 146 13.43 -1.12 -1.61
N LEU A 147 13.11 -0.72 -0.38
CA LEU A 147 14.09 -0.58 0.68
C LEU A 147 14.43 -1.96 1.27
N GLU A 148 15.57 -2.03 1.94
CA GLU A 148 16.00 -3.25 2.62
C GLU A 148 15.00 -3.69 3.69
N LYS A 149 14.92 -5.01 3.89
CA LYS A 149 14.08 -5.58 4.95
C LYS A 149 14.59 -5.09 6.30
N LEU A 150 13.66 -4.67 7.14
CA LEU A 150 13.98 -4.21 8.49
C LEU A 150 14.70 -5.34 9.27
N PRO A 151 15.90 -5.10 9.81
CA PRO A 151 16.68 -6.15 10.42
C PRO A 151 16.15 -6.46 11.82
N VAL A 152 16.32 -7.71 12.28
CA VAL A 152 15.62 -8.27 13.44
C VAL A 152 15.87 -7.47 14.72
N GLU A 153 17.07 -6.95 14.92
CA GLU A 153 17.49 -6.11 16.05
C GLU A 153 16.68 -4.80 16.19
N SER A 154 16.08 -4.34 15.10
CA SER A 154 15.25 -3.14 15.05
C SER A 154 13.75 -3.44 15.11
N THR A 155 13.38 -4.71 15.30
CA THR A 155 11.98 -5.14 15.38
C THR A 155 11.53 -5.39 16.83
N CYS A 156 10.23 -5.64 17.00
CA CYS A 156 9.66 -5.97 18.31
C CYS A 156 10.16 -7.32 18.86
N SER A 157 10.59 -8.26 18.00
CA SER A 157 11.10 -9.55 18.48
C SER A 157 12.43 -9.42 19.22
N HIS A 158 13.17 -8.32 19.02
CA HIS A 158 14.38 -7.99 19.75
C HIS A 158 14.13 -6.95 20.87
N GLY A 159 12.88 -6.84 21.35
CA GLY A 159 12.52 -6.02 22.52
C GLY A 159 12.23 -4.54 22.23
N LYS A 160 12.23 -4.09 20.97
CA LYS A 160 11.79 -2.73 20.62
C LYS A 160 10.27 -2.59 20.83
N SER A 161 9.81 -1.42 21.27
CA SER A 161 8.37 -1.15 21.32
C SER A 161 7.80 -0.95 19.91
N ALA A 162 6.54 -1.33 19.70
CA ALA A 162 5.87 -1.17 18.40
C ALA A 162 5.89 0.28 17.88
N ASN A 163 5.74 1.26 18.78
CA ASN A 163 5.81 2.68 18.44
C ASN A 163 7.20 3.08 17.94
N ASN A 164 8.26 2.56 18.56
CA ASN A 164 9.63 2.85 18.12
C ASN A 164 9.92 2.25 16.74
N VAL A 165 9.44 1.02 16.49
CA VAL A 165 9.55 0.39 15.17
C VAL A 165 8.78 1.18 14.11
N ALA A 166 7.54 1.59 14.40
CA ALA A 166 6.75 2.40 13.48
C ALA A 166 7.41 3.74 13.16
N ASN A 167 7.93 4.44 14.18
CA ASN A 167 8.64 5.70 13.99
C ASN A 167 9.94 5.53 13.18
N LEU A 168 10.66 4.43 13.37
CA LEU A 168 11.85 4.10 12.58
C LEU A 168 11.50 3.92 11.10
N VAL A 169 10.48 3.10 10.80
CA VAL A 169 10.01 2.86 9.42
C VAL A 169 9.53 4.16 8.78
N GLN A 170 8.77 4.98 9.51
CA GLN A 170 8.35 6.30 9.04
C GLN A 170 9.53 7.21 8.71
N ARG A 171 10.58 7.23 9.55
CA ARG A 171 11.80 8.01 9.28
C ARG A 171 12.52 7.51 8.04
N GLN A 172 12.69 6.20 7.87
CA GLN A 172 13.33 5.63 6.67
C GLN A 172 12.59 6.03 5.40
N LEU A 173 11.25 5.92 5.39
CA LEU A 173 10.43 6.35 4.26
C LEU A 173 10.54 7.85 4.01
N ALA A 174 10.52 8.67 5.07
CA ALA A 174 10.63 10.11 4.95
C ALA A 174 12.00 10.55 4.40
N THR A 175 13.10 9.98 4.92
CA THR A 175 14.44 10.21 4.41
C THR A 175 14.56 9.85 2.94
N TYR A 176 14.01 8.69 2.53
CA TYR A 176 14.05 8.28 1.13
C TYR A 176 13.27 9.23 0.21
N LEU A 177 12.12 9.71 0.68
CA LEU A 177 11.26 10.60 -0.09
C LEU A 177 11.64 12.09 0.05
N ASN A 178 12.74 12.42 0.73
CA ASN A 178 13.16 13.78 1.07
C ASN A 178 12.07 14.59 1.82
N PHE A 179 11.34 13.95 2.72
CA PHE A 179 10.39 14.58 3.63
C PHE A 179 10.93 14.67 5.06
N GLU A 180 10.43 15.66 5.80
CA GLU A 180 10.64 15.77 7.23
C GLU A 180 9.44 15.18 8.00
N ASN A 181 9.72 14.37 9.00
CA ASN A 181 8.68 13.85 9.88
C ASN A 181 8.17 14.95 10.81
N THR A 182 6.88 15.26 10.70
CA THR A 182 6.21 16.16 11.64
C THR A 182 6.00 15.48 12.99
N ASN A 183 6.07 16.24 14.09
CA ASN A 183 5.63 15.78 15.41
C ASN A 183 4.09 15.84 15.60
N PHE A 184 3.33 16.07 14.53
CA PHE A 184 1.87 16.16 14.60
C PHE A 184 1.23 14.81 14.90
N THR A 185 0.39 14.81 15.93
CA THR A 185 -0.50 13.71 16.23
C THR A 185 -1.58 13.58 15.16
N ARG A 186 -2.32 12.47 15.17
CA ARG A 186 -3.50 12.32 14.30
C ARG A 186 -4.46 13.49 14.49
N LYS A 187 -4.76 13.89 15.72
CA LYS A 187 -5.68 14.99 16.02
C LYS A 187 -5.20 16.32 15.42
N ASP A 188 -3.90 16.61 15.53
CA ASP A 188 -3.31 17.83 14.97
C ASP A 188 -3.47 17.88 13.45
N LYS A 189 -3.23 16.74 12.77
CA LYS A 189 -3.38 16.63 11.31
C LYS A 189 -4.82 16.87 10.85
N TYR A 190 -5.80 16.28 11.54
CA TYR A 190 -7.22 16.47 11.20
C TYR A 190 -7.67 17.90 11.50
N SER A 191 -7.19 18.50 12.58
CA SER A 191 -7.52 19.89 12.92
C SER A 191 -7.01 20.84 11.82
N LEU A 192 -5.76 20.67 11.40
CA LEU A 192 -5.13 21.48 10.37
C LEU A 192 -5.78 21.30 8.98
N LEU A 193 -6.06 20.06 8.56
CA LEU A 193 -6.48 19.75 7.19
C LEU A 193 -8.01 19.77 6.99
N ALA A 194 -8.75 19.37 8.02
CA ALA A 194 -10.19 19.13 7.95
C ALA A 194 -11.00 20.04 8.89
N GLY A 195 -10.36 20.75 9.82
CA GLY A 195 -11.04 21.57 10.82
C GLY A 195 -11.83 20.75 11.85
N ASN A 196 -11.54 19.45 12.00
CA ASN A 196 -12.16 18.57 12.99
C ASN A 196 -11.09 17.73 13.72
N ASP A 197 -11.45 17.01 14.78
CA ASP A 197 -10.51 16.21 15.57
C ASP A 197 -10.28 14.79 15.01
N GLY A 198 -10.87 14.49 13.85
CA GLY A 198 -10.80 13.19 13.20
C GLY A 198 -11.66 12.12 13.86
N THR A 199 -12.59 12.49 14.75
CA THR A 199 -13.63 11.59 15.24
C THR A 199 -14.63 11.33 14.13
N ILE A 200 -14.91 10.05 13.85
CA ILE A 200 -15.96 9.66 12.92
C ILE A 200 -17.18 9.40 13.79
N VAL A 201 -18.11 10.35 13.78
CA VAL A 201 -19.43 10.21 14.43
C VAL A 201 -20.36 9.40 13.53
#